data_AF-A0A7X6RHB3-F1
#
_entry.id   AF-A0A7X6RHB3-F1
#
_cell.length_a   1.000
_cell.length_b   1.000
_cell.length_c   1.000
_cell.angle_alpha   90.00
_cell.angle_beta   90.00
_cell.angle_gamma   90.00
#
_symmetry.space_group_name_H-M   'P 1'
#
loop_
_entity.id
_entity.type
_entity.pdbx_description
1 polymer ?
#
loop_
_entity_poly.entity_id
_entity_poly.type
_entity_poly.pdbx_seq_one_letter_code
_entity_poly.pdbx_strand_id
1 'polypeptide(L)'
;MLAQEASRLGVGAAIALPLRVGGLRIGSLDLYRREPGNVSGQVEADATLLADLIGYTLVEDFALREPGEDPLATTHRDVNIATGMIAGRLGISLDEAFVRLRAYAFAAERPLPEVARAVLERRVDLDGAAE
;
A
#
# COMPACT_ATOMS: atom_id res chain seq x y z
N MET A 1 20.19 5.56 -2.04
CA MET A 1 19.36 5.16 -3.20
C MET A 1 18.09 6.02 -3.26
N LEU A 2 17.19 5.97 -2.26
CA LEU A 2 15.95 6.76 -2.22
C LEU A 2 16.14 8.28 -2.36
N ALA A 3 17.04 8.89 -1.59
CA ALA A 3 17.28 10.34 -1.68
C ALA A 3 17.78 10.77 -3.07
N GLN A 4 18.62 9.94 -3.71
CA GLN A 4 19.17 10.21 -5.03
C GLN A 4 18.08 10.11 -6.12
N GLU A 5 17.18 9.14 -5.99
CA GLU A 5 16.04 8.98 -6.91
C GLU A 5 14.98 10.08 -6.68
N ALA A 6 14.71 10.44 -5.42
CA ALA A 6 13.84 11.57 -5.09
C ALA A 6 14.38 12.89 -5.68
N SER A 7 15.68 13.14 -5.59
CA SER A 7 16.31 14.30 -6.24
C SER A 7 16.21 14.24 -7.77
N ARG A 8 16.35 13.07 -8.40
CA ARG A 8 16.12 12.92 -9.86
C ARG A 8 14.69 13.25 -10.26
N LEU A 9 13.72 12.90 -9.41
CA LEU A 9 12.31 13.27 -9.56
C LEU A 9 12.02 14.75 -9.21
N GLY A 10 13.04 15.51 -8.81
CA GLY A 10 12.93 16.93 -8.50
C GLY A 10 12.38 17.23 -7.10
N VAL A 11 12.37 16.25 -6.19
CA VAL A 11 11.97 16.47 -4.80
C VAL A 11 13.13 17.14 -4.05
N GLY A 12 12.90 18.36 -3.58
CA GLY A 12 13.84 19.16 -2.80
C GLY A 12 13.61 19.09 -1.29
N ALA A 13 12.37 18.86 -0.85
CA ALA A 13 12.05 18.62 0.56
C ALA A 13 10.79 17.75 0.71
N ALA A 14 10.69 17.07 1.85
CA ALA A 14 9.52 16.29 2.24
C ALA A 14 9.13 16.60 3.70
N ILE A 15 7.83 16.60 3.98
CA ILE A 15 7.26 16.75 5.31
C ILE A 15 6.34 15.55 5.54
N ALA A 16 6.50 14.85 6.66
CA ALA A 16 5.64 13.75 7.06
C ALA A 16 4.92 14.13 8.36
N LEU A 17 3.60 14.21 8.30
CA LEU A 17 2.74 14.59 9.43
C LEU A 17 1.84 13.42 9.82
N PRO A 18 1.68 13.11 11.11
CA PRO A 18 0.80 12.02 11.52
C PRO A 18 -0.66 12.40 11.26
N LEU A 19 -1.40 11.51 10.58
CA LEU A 19 -2.87 11.55 10.58
C LEU A 19 -3.33 10.94 11.89
N ARG A 20 -3.94 11.75 12.76
CA ARG A 20 -4.34 11.33 14.11
C ARG A 20 -5.67 11.95 14.52
N VAL A 21 -6.41 11.23 15.35
CA VAL A 21 -7.63 11.70 16.02
C VAL A 21 -7.52 11.31 17.49
N GLY A 22 -7.47 12.31 18.37
CA GLY A 22 -7.15 12.07 19.78
C GLY A 22 -5.80 11.35 19.96
N GLY A 23 -5.82 10.19 20.62
CA GLY A 23 -4.64 9.34 20.81
C GLY A 23 -4.38 8.32 19.69
N LEU A 24 -5.29 8.18 18.72
CA LEU A 24 -5.18 7.21 17.64
C LEU A 24 -4.37 7.79 16.48
N ARG A 25 -3.35 7.06 16.02
CA ARG A 25 -2.62 7.36 14.78
C ARG A 25 -3.08 6.39 13.69
N ILE A 26 -3.68 6.93 12.64
CA ILE A 26 -4.25 6.14 11.53
C ILE A 26 -3.35 6.09 10.30
N GLY A 27 -2.40 7.02 10.18
CA GLY A 27 -1.47 7.06 9.05
C GLY A 27 -0.56 8.28 9.06
N SER A 28 -0.04 8.65 7.89
CA SER A 28 0.76 9.86 7.65
C SER A 28 0.28 10.60 6.41
N LEU A 29 0.41 11.92 6.44
CA LEU A 29 0.33 12.81 5.28
C LEU A 29 1.76 13.17 4.87
N ASP A 30 2.15 12.75 3.68
CA ASP A 30 3.46 13.03 3.10
C ASP A 30 3.33 14.12 2.03
N LEU A 31 3.99 15.26 2.25
CA LEU A 31 4.00 16.39 1.33
C LEU A 31 5.40 16.56 0.74
N TYR A 32 5.46 16.79 -0.58
CA TYR A 32 6.71 16.96 -1.32
C TYR A 32 6.75 18.33 -1.98
N ARG A 33 7.91 18.97 -1.95
CA ARG A 33 8.17 20.24 -2.65
C ARG A 33 9.44 20.16 -3.48
N ARG A 34 9.53 21.00 -4.51
CA ARG A 34 10.71 21.07 -5.39
C ARG A 34 11.82 21.94 -4.85
N GLU A 35 11.51 23.03 -4.16
CA GLU A 35 12.56 23.87 -3.59
C GLU A 35 13.14 23.21 -2.33
N PRO A 36 14.47 23.08 -2.24
CA PRO A 36 15.11 22.54 -1.06
C PRO A 36 15.07 23.53 0.10
N GLY A 37 15.22 22.99 1.32
CA GLY A 37 15.38 23.78 2.55
C GLY A 37 14.20 23.69 3.50
N ASN A 38 14.33 24.39 4.63
CA ASN A 38 13.33 24.37 5.69
C ASN A 38 12.00 24.95 5.21
N VAL A 39 10.94 24.36 5.75
CA VAL A 39 9.57 24.81 5.53
C VAL A 39 9.31 25.94 6.53
N SER A 40 8.57 26.97 6.09
CA SER A 40 8.22 28.05 7.02
C SER A 40 7.27 27.52 8.10
N GLY A 41 7.35 28.09 9.30
CA GLY A 41 6.45 27.69 10.39
C GLY A 41 4.96 27.84 10.03
N GLN A 42 4.61 28.76 9.13
CA GLN A 42 3.25 28.89 8.61
C GLN A 42 2.83 27.68 7.77
N VAL A 43 3.68 27.24 6.83
CA VAL A 43 3.37 26.08 5.98
C VAL A 43 3.32 24.80 6.83
N GLU A 44 4.17 24.68 7.85
CA GLU A 44 4.11 23.56 8.79
C GLU A 44 2.81 23.57 9.60
N ALA A 45 2.36 24.74 10.07
CA ALA A 45 1.08 24.90 10.76
C ALA A 45 -0.11 24.55 9.84
N ASP A 46 -0.13 25.07 8.61
CA ASP A 46 -1.18 24.80 7.63
C ASP A 46 -1.23 23.31 7.27
N ALA A 47 -0.07 22.68 7.07
CA ALA A 47 0.03 21.26 6.78
C ALA A 47 -0.43 20.41 7.97
N THR A 48 -0.15 20.83 9.21
CA THR A 48 -0.64 20.17 10.42
C THR A 48 -2.16 20.25 10.52
N LEU A 49 -2.75 21.42 10.28
CA LEU A 49 -4.20 21.60 10.24
C LEU A 49 -4.84 20.71 9.16
N LEU A 50 -4.22 20.63 7.99
CA LEU A 50 -4.67 19.75 6.91
C LEU A 50 -4.59 18.27 7.31
N ALA A 51 -3.50 17.85 7.97
CA ALA A 51 -3.34 16.48 8.46
C ALA A 51 -4.40 16.12 9.52
N ASP A 52 -4.74 17.05 10.41
CA ASP A 52 -5.81 16.85 11.39
C ASP A 52 -7.17 16.73 10.69
N LEU A 53 -7.50 17.62 9.74
CA LEU A 53 -8.76 17.57 9.00
C LEU A 53 -8.91 16.26 8.21
N ILE A 54 -7.89 15.88 7.45
CA ILE A 54 -7.86 14.60 6.73
C ILE A 54 -8.02 13.43 7.71
N GLY A 55 -7.33 13.49 8.86
CA GLY A 55 -7.45 12.49 9.91
C GLY A 55 -8.88 12.30 10.40
N TYR A 56 -9.58 13.39 10.69
CA TYR A 56 -10.99 13.37 11.10
C TYR A 56 -11.90 12.80 10.00
N THR A 57 -11.77 13.29 8.76
CA THR A 57 -12.60 12.82 7.64
C THR A 57 -12.40 11.33 7.37
N LEU A 58 -11.17 10.83 7.44
CA LEU A 58 -10.91 9.40 7.27
C LEU A 58 -11.56 8.56 8.37
N VAL A 59 -11.47 8.98 9.64
CA VAL A 59 -12.12 8.25 10.74
C VAL A 59 -13.63 8.28 10.61
N GLU A 60 -14.22 9.41 10.22
CA GLU A 60 -15.66 9.52 9.97
C GLU A 60 -16.09 8.60 8.83
N ASP A 61 -15.36 8.59 7.71
CA ASP A 61 -15.60 7.66 6.60
C ASP A 61 -15.51 6.20 7.07
N PHE A 62 -14.46 5.81 7.79
CA PHE A 62 -14.33 4.46 8.34
C PHE A 62 -15.45 4.09 9.33
N ALA A 63 -15.95 5.03 10.11
CA ALA A 63 -17.01 4.79 11.09
C ALA A 63 -18.40 4.66 10.46
N LEU A 64 -18.63 5.31 9.32
CA LEU A 64 -19.90 5.26 8.58
C LEU A 64 -20.00 4.07 7.60
N ARG A 65 -18.92 3.29 7.44
CA ARG A 65 -18.85 2.20 6.47
C ARG A 65 -19.36 0.88 7.03
N GLU A 66 -20.14 0.19 6.20
CA GLU A 66 -20.60 -1.17 6.49
C GLU A 66 -19.44 -2.18 6.43
N PRO A 67 -19.43 -3.21 7.29
CA PRO A 67 -18.42 -4.27 7.24
C PRO A 67 -18.40 -4.95 5.86
N GLY A 68 -17.35 -4.69 5.05
CA GLY A 68 -17.18 -5.27 3.72
C GLY A 68 -16.78 -4.26 2.63
N GLU A 69 -16.93 -2.96 2.88
CA GLU A 69 -16.48 -1.91 1.97
C GLU A 69 -15.05 -1.44 2.30
N ASP A 70 -14.02 -2.24 1.99
CA ASP A 70 -12.62 -1.78 2.04
C ASP A 70 -12.33 -0.83 0.85
N PRO A 71 -12.09 0.48 1.05
CA PRO A 71 -11.77 1.41 -0.02
C PRO A 71 -10.36 1.18 -0.62
N LEU A 72 -9.50 0.43 0.08
CA LEU A 72 -8.19 0.00 -0.41
C LEU A 72 -8.22 -1.41 -0.99
N ALA A 73 -9.38 -2.09 -0.98
CA ALA A 73 -9.64 -3.22 -1.85
C ALA A 73 -9.78 -2.73 -3.29
N THR A 74 -8.69 -2.17 -3.82
CA THR A 74 -8.41 -2.31 -5.24
C THR A 74 -8.64 -3.79 -5.57
N THR A 75 -9.38 -4.08 -6.65
CA THR A 75 -9.77 -5.43 -7.08
C THR A 75 -8.57 -6.41 -7.19
N HIS A 76 -7.35 -5.88 -7.08
CA HIS A 76 -6.09 -6.59 -7.15
C HIS A 76 -5.19 -6.48 -5.91
N ARG A 77 -5.62 -5.89 -4.78
CA ARG A 77 -4.78 -5.77 -3.56
C ARG A 77 -4.24 -7.13 -3.12
N ASP A 78 -5.14 -8.09 -2.91
CA ASP A 78 -4.77 -9.45 -2.50
C ASP A 78 -3.86 -10.11 -3.52
N VAL A 79 -4.11 -9.87 -4.81
CA VAL A 79 -3.30 -10.39 -5.92
C VAL A 79 -1.89 -9.83 -5.89
N ASN A 80 -1.73 -8.53 -5.67
CA ASN A 80 -0.42 -7.87 -5.56
C ASN A 80 0.35 -8.33 -4.32
N ILE A 81 -0.34 -8.48 -3.18
CA ILE A 81 0.27 -8.96 -1.94
C ILE A 81 0.69 -10.43 -2.08
N ALA A 82 -0.17 -11.29 -2.65
CA ALA A 82 0.14 -12.70 -2.90
C ALA A 82 1.34 -12.84 -3.83
N THR A 83 1.38 -12.05 -4.90
CA THR A 83 2.51 -11.99 -5.84
C THR A 83 3.81 -11.65 -5.12
N GLY A 84 3.80 -10.64 -4.24
CA GLY A 84 4.96 -10.28 -3.42
C GLY A 84 5.39 -11.39 -2.45
N MET A 85 4.44 -12.07 -1.80
CA MET A 85 4.72 -13.19 -0.89
C MET A 85 5.39 -14.37 -1.61
N ILE A 86 4.92 -14.71 -2.82
CA ILE A 86 5.47 -15.79 -3.64
C ILE A 86 6.89 -15.42 -4.12
N ALA A 87 7.08 -14.21 -4.63
CA ALA A 87 8.38 -13.73 -5.07
C ALA A 87 9.43 -13.77 -3.95
N GLY A 88 9.07 -13.28 -2.75
CA GLY A 88 9.96 -13.28 -1.59
C GLY A 88 10.27 -14.69 -1.06
N ARG A 89 9.30 -15.62 -1.11
CA ARG A 89 9.51 -17.01 -0.68
C ARG A 89 10.42 -17.78 -1.63
N LEU A 90 10.18 -17.65 -2.93
CA LEU A 90 10.85 -18.46 -3.96
C LEU A 90 12.12 -17.80 -4.52
N GLY A 91 12.38 -16.54 -4.17
CA GLY A 91 13.54 -15.79 -4.67
C GLY A 91 13.44 -15.45 -6.17
N ILE A 92 12.23 -15.30 -6.69
CA ILE A 92 11.95 -15.05 -8.13
C ILE A 92 11.44 -13.62 -8.36
N SER A 93 11.34 -13.20 -9.63
CA SER A 93 10.81 -11.88 -9.99
C SER A 93 9.30 -11.77 -9.72
N LEU A 94 8.80 -10.54 -9.57
CA LEU A 94 7.37 -10.28 -9.40
C LEU A 94 6.55 -10.74 -10.62
N ASP A 95 7.07 -10.56 -11.83
CA ASP A 95 6.40 -10.99 -13.06
C ASP A 95 6.27 -12.52 -13.10
N GLU A 96 7.33 -13.24 -12.74
CA GLU A 96 7.30 -14.71 -12.67
C GLU A 96 6.35 -15.21 -11.58
N ALA A 97 6.38 -14.59 -10.39
CA ALA A 97 5.47 -14.90 -9.31
C ALA A 97 3.99 -14.67 -9.69
N PHE A 98 3.70 -13.59 -10.42
CA PHE A 98 2.35 -13.29 -10.90
C PHE A 98 1.87 -14.31 -11.94
N VAL A 99 2.76 -14.70 -12.86
CA VAL A 99 2.46 -15.76 -13.84
C VAL A 99 2.16 -17.09 -13.15
N ARG A 100 2.94 -17.48 -12.14
CA ARG A 100 2.69 -18.70 -11.36
C ARG A 100 1.37 -18.66 -10.60
N LEU A 101 1.05 -17.53 -9.96
CA LEU A 101 -0.22 -17.33 -9.29
C LEU A 101 -1.40 -17.47 -10.26
N ARG A 102 -1.29 -16.89 -11.46
CA ARG A 102 -2.31 -16.99 -12.51
C ARG A 102 -2.43 -18.40 -13.07
N ALA A 103 -1.31 -19.08 -13.29
CA ALA A 103 -1.27 -20.45 -13.78
C ALA A 103 -1.93 -21.41 -12.80
N TYR A 104 -1.66 -21.27 -11.49
CA TYR A 104 -2.33 -22.05 -10.46
C TYR A 104 -3.84 -21.79 -10.44
N ALA A 105 -4.26 -20.51 -10.48
CA ALA A 105 -5.68 -20.18 -10.49
C ALA A 105 -6.42 -20.78 -11.69
N PHE A 106 -5.77 -20.77 -12.86
CA PHE A 106 -6.28 -21.41 -14.06
C PHE A 106 -6.37 -22.94 -13.90
N ALA A 107 -5.30 -23.61 -13.46
CA ALA A 107 -5.26 -25.06 -13.28
C ALA A 107 -6.23 -25.56 -12.19
N ALA A 108 -6.48 -24.74 -11.17
CA ALA A 108 -7.43 -25.03 -10.09
C ALA A 108 -8.87 -24.61 -10.41
N GLU A 109 -9.14 -24.05 -11.60
CA GLU A 109 -10.44 -23.51 -12.02
C GLU A 109 -11.06 -22.53 -10.99
N ARG A 110 -10.21 -21.74 -10.33
CA ARG A 110 -10.63 -20.80 -9.27
C ARG A 110 -10.36 -19.35 -9.68
N PRO A 111 -11.23 -18.40 -9.29
CA PRO A 111 -10.97 -16.98 -9.50
C PRO A 111 -9.62 -16.56 -8.90
N LEU A 112 -8.83 -15.81 -9.66
CA LEU A 112 -7.52 -15.31 -9.23
C LEU A 112 -7.54 -14.58 -7.87
N PRO A 113 -8.54 -13.73 -7.55
CA PRO A 113 -8.63 -13.09 -6.24
C PRO A 113 -8.85 -14.09 -5.10
N GLU A 114 -9.59 -15.18 -5.34
CA GLU A 114 -9.84 -16.21 -4.33
C GLU A 114 -8.58 -17.01 -4.02
N VAL A 115 -7.81 -17.33 -5.06
CA VAL A 115 -6.50 -17.99 -4.91
C VAL A 115 -5.52 -17.08 -4.20
N ALA A 116 -5.47 -15.79 -4.57
CA ALA A 116 -4.63 -14.82 -3.90
C ALA A 116 -4.96 -14.75 -2.40
N ARG A 117 -6.25 -14.67 -2.04
CA ARG A 117 -6.67 -14.70 -0.64
C ARG A 117 -6.26 -15.98 0.08
N ALA A 118 -6.38 -17.14 -0.58
CA ALA A 118 -5.92 -18.41 -0.02
C ALA A 118 -4.39 -18.48 0.21
N VAL A 119 -3.60 -17.81 -0.63
CA VAL A 119 -2.15 -17.65 -0.42
C VAL A 119 -1.85 -16.75 0.78
N LEU A 120 -2.55 -15.63 0.91
CA LEU A 120 -2.45 -14.72 2.07
C LEU A 120 -2.77 -15.47 3.37
N GLU A 121 -3.79 -16.32 3.34
CA GLU A 121 -4.24 -17.14 4.47
C GLU A 121 -3.41 -18.42 4.66
N ARG A 122 -2.35 -18.62 3.85
CA ARG A 122 -1.43 -19.77 3.85
C ARG A 122 -2.13 -21.13 3.70
N ARG A 123 -3.27 -21.17 3.01
CA ARG A 123 -3.99 -22.41 2.69
C ARG A 123 -3.56 -23.05 1.38
N VAL A 124 -2.87 -22.29 0.53
CA VAL A 124 -2.28 -22.75 -0.73
C VAL A 124 -0.79 -22.47 -0.68
N ASP A 125 0.01 -23.49 -1.02
CA ASP A 125 1.43 -23.35 -1.21
C ASP A 125 1.78 -23.47 -2.69
N LEU A 126 2.57 -22.53 -3.21
CA LEU A 126 2.91 -22.41 -4.63
C LEU A 126 4.36 -22.81 -4.91
N ASP A 127 4.87 -23.75 -4.11
CA ASP A 127 6.27 -24.19 -4.11
C ASP A 127 6.68 -25.03 -5.33
N GLY A 128 5.75 -25.40 -6.22
CA GLY A 128 6.08 -26.19 -7.40
C GLY A 128 4.97 -26.26 -8.43
N ALA A 129 5.14 -25.53 -9.53
CA ALA A 129 4.47 -25.81 -10.81
C ALA A 129 5.48 -25.53 -11.94
N ALA A 130 6.53 -26.34 -11.95
CA ALA A 130 7.44 -26.50 -13.08
C ALA A 130 8.13 -27.87 -12.92
N GLU A 131 7.44 -28.92 -13.32
CA GLU A 131 8.05 -30.04 -14.05
C GLU A 131 7.29 -30.22 -15.36
#